data_AF-A0A453RIE9-F1
#
_entry.id   AF-A0A453RIE9-F1
#
_cell.length_a   1.000
_cell.length_b   1.000
_cell.length_c   1.000
_cell.angle_alpha   90.00
_cell.angle_beta   90.00
_cell.angle_gamma   90.00
#
_symmetry.space_group_name_H-M   'P 1'
#
loop_
_entity.id
_entity.type
_entity.pdbx_description
1 polymer ?
#
loop_
_entity_poly.entity_id
_entity_poly.type
_entity_poly.pdbx_seq_one_letter_code
_entity_poly.pdbx_strand_id
1 'polypeptide(L)' 'LDYVEKKALSLGLEKIFLLTTRTADWFVRRGFKECSVESIPVKRRKRINLSRGSKYYIKRLQPAEIGHMAANNFALK' A
#
# COMPACT_ATOMS: atom_id res chain seq x y z
N LEU A 1 5.40 -3.50 -7.26
CA LEU A 1 4.80 -2.44 -6.40
C LEU A 1 5.28 -1.06 -6.84
N ASP A 2 6.56 -0.91 -7.17
CA ASP A 2 7.20 0.36 -7.53
C ASP A 2 6.51 1.08 -8.70
N TYR A 3 6.05 0.35 -9.72
CA TYR A 3 5.28 0.93 -10.83
C TYR A 3 3.99 1.61 -10.35
N VAL A 4 3.23 0.96 -9.45
CA VAL A 4 1.96 1.48 -8.93
C VAL A 4 2.22 2.72 -8.07
N GLU A 5 3.28 2.70 -7.26
CA GLU A 5 3.66 3.83 -6.42
C GLU A 5 4.08 5.05 -7.25
N LYS A 6 4.92 4.85 -8.27
CA LYS A 6 5.31 5.92 -9.21
C LYS A 6 4.12 6.49 -9.96
N LYS A 7 3.23 5.63 -10.47
CA LYS A 7 2.01 6.07 -11.16
C LYS A 7 1.05 6.81 -10.24
N ALA A 8 0.91 6.36 -8.99
CA ALA A 8 0.05 7.03 -8.02
C ALA A 8 0.61 8.42 -7.67
N LEU A 9 1.92 8.54 -7.49
CA LEU A 9 2.60 9.83 -7.30
C LEU A 9 2.43 10.76 -8.50
N SER A 10 2.58 10.27 -9.74
CA SER A 10 2.37 11.09 -10.94
C SER A 10 0.93 11.58 -11.09
N LEU A 11 -0.01 10.90 -10.45
CA LEU A 11 -1.42 11.29 -10.38
C LEU A 11 -1.74 12.18 -9.17
N GLY A 12 -0.73 12.57 -8.38
CA GLY A 12 -0.91 13.37 -7.16
C GLY A 12 -1.60 12.63 -6.02
N LEU A 13 -1.60 11.29 -6.04
CA LEU A 13 -2.19 10.50 -4.96
C LEU A 13 -1.22 10.41 -3.78
N GLU A 14 -1.76 10.59 -2.58
CA GLU A 14 -0.96 10.61 -1.35
C GLU A 14 -0.90 9.25 -0.63
N LYS A 15 -1.83 8.33 -0.96
CA LYS A 15 -2.01 7.08 -0.19
C LYS A 15 -2.43 5.93 -1.09
N ILE A 16 -1.88 4.75 -0.83
CA ILE A 16 -2.30 3.47 -1.42
C ILE A 16 -2.95 2.61 -0.35
N PHE A 17 -4.11 2.05 -0.68
CA PHE A 17 -4.79 1.06 0.14
C PHE A 17 -4.57 -0.34 -0.44
N LEU A 18 -4.24 -1.28 0.42
CA LEU A 18 -4.06 -2.69 0.11
C LEU A 18 -5.11 -3.51 0.85
N LEU A 19 -5.78 -4.40 0.13
CA LEU A 19 -6.67 -5.41 0.68
C LEU A 19 -6.07 -6.77 0.34
N THR A 20 -5.71 -7.57 1.35
CA THR A 20 -5.18 -8.90 1.09
C THR A 20 -5.63 -9.91 2.15
N THR A 21 -5.88 -11.14 1.72
CA THR A 21 -6.15 -12.28 2.62
C THR A 21 -4.88 -13.09 2.91
N ARG A 22 -3.80 -12.87 2.14
CA ARG A 22 -2.52 -13.60 2.24
C ARG A 22 -1.33 -12.65 2.03
N THR A 23 -0.14 -13.04 2.49
CA THR A 23 1.13 -12.36 2.15
C THR A 23 1.18 -10.88 2.56
N ALA A 24 0.70 -10.54 3.75
CA ALA A 24 0.76 -9.16 4.25
C ALA A 24 2.19 -8.72 4.60
N ASP A 25 3.02 -9.60 5.14
CA ASP A 25 4.37 -9.32 5.63
C ASP A 25 5.28 -8.66 4.59
N TRP A 26 5.18 -9.08 3.33
CA TRP A 26 5.97 -8.47 2.25
C TRP A 26 5.63 -6.98 2.08
N PHE A 27 4.35 -6.63 2.17
CA PHE A 27 3.89 -5.24 2.09
C PHE A 27 4.24 -4.44 3.34
N VAL A 28 4.14 -5.06 4.52
CA VAL A 28 4.52 -4.41 5.78
C VAL A 28 5.98 -3.98 5.76
N ARG A 29 6.89 -4.87 5.31
CA ARG A 29 8.32 -4.52 5.12
C ARG A 29 8.55 -3.40 4.10
N ARG A 30 7.62 -3.19 3.18
CA ARG A 30 7.64 -2.12 2.17
C ARG A 30 6.95 -0.83 2.64
N GLY A 31 6.58 -0.73 3.92
CA GLY A 31 6.02 0.47 4.54
C GLY A 31 4.49 0.54 4.56
N PHE A 32 3.80 -0.55 4.23
CA PHE A 32 2.36 -0.63 4.49
C PHE A 32 2.10 -0.84 5.98
N LYS A 33 1.13 -0.11 6.54
CA LYS A 33 0.69 -0.26 7.93
C LYS A 33 -0.73 -0.78 7.96
N GLU A 34 -1.01 -1.72 8.85
CA GLU A 34 -2.37 -2.25 9.03
C GLU A 34 -3.30 -1.11 9.44
N CYS A 35 -4.53 -1.11 8.89
CA CYS A 35 -5.54 -0.12 9.21
C CYS A 35 -6.92 -0.76 9.32
N SER A 36 -7.86 -0.03 9.93
CA SER A 36 -9.27 -0.43 9.94
C SER A 36 -9.92 -0.13 8.59
N VAL A 37 -10.96 -0.89 8.24
CA VAL A 37 -11.87 -0.60 7.12
C VAL A 37 -12.46 0.82 7.19
N GLU A 38 -12.49 1.41 8.39
CA GLU A 38 -12.95 2.77 8.65
C GLU A 38 -12.04 3.84 8.03
N SER A 39 -10.74 3.54 7.87
CA SER A 39 -9.78 4.42 7.19
C SER A 39 -10.00 4.49 5.68
N ILE A 40 -10.76 3.55 5.12
CA ILE A 40 -11.08 3.52 3.69
C ILE A 40 -12.22 4.50 3.42
N PRO A 41 -12.12 5.33 2.36
CA PRO A 41 -13.19 6.24 1.97
C PRO A 41 -14.55 5.54 1.85
N VAL A 42 -15.60 6.14 2.41
CA VAL A 42 -16.96 5.55 2.48
C VAL A 42 -17.46 5.05 1.12
N LYS A 43 -17.19 5.82 0.05
CA LYS A 43 -17.55 5.45 -1.33
C LYS A 43 -16.91 4.13 -1.78
N ARG A 44 -15.71 3.81 -1.30
CA ARG A 44 -15.02 2.54 -1.60
C ARG A 44 -15.42 1.42 -0.65
N ARG A 45 -15.71 1.73 0.63
CA ARG A 45 -16.14 0.74 1.63
C ARG A 45 -17.36 -0.06 1.17
N LYS A 46 -18.35 0.61 0.55
CA LYS A 46 -19.56 -0.04 0.02
C LYS A 46 -19.29 -1.09 -1.07
N ARG A 47 -18.11 -1.07 -1.71
CA ARG A 47 -17.73 -2.01 -2.78
C ARG A 47 -16.81 -3.13 -2.30
N ILE A 48 -16.40 -3.11 -1.04
CA ILE A 48 -15.52 -4.13 -0.49
C ILE A 48 -16.36 -5.37 -0.18
N ASN A 49 -15.96 -6.51 -0.74
CA ASN A 49 -16.53 -7.79 -0.37
C ASN A 49 -15.96 -8.23 0.99
N LEU A 50 -16.75 -8.05 2.05
CA LEU A 50 -16.38 -8.42 3.43
C LEU A 50 -16.29 -9.94 3.65
N SER A 51 -16.97 -10.76 2.82
CA SER A 51 -16.95 -12.22 3.00
C SER A 51 -15.59 -12.85 2.74
N ARG A 52 -14.68 -12.11 2.09
CA ARG A 52 -13.31 -12.57 1.83
C ARG A 52 -12.43 -12.58 3.08
N GLY A 53 -12.79 -11.88 4.15
CA GLY A 53 -11.94 -11.77 5.34
C GLY A 53 -10.60 -11.07 5.07
N SER A 54 -10.55 -10.14 4.11
CA SER A 54 -9.34 -9.39 3.80
C SER A 54 -8.90 -8.51 4.97
N LYS A 55 -7.60 -8.48 5.24
CA LYS A 55 -6.98 -7.44 6.07
C LYS A 55 -6.72 -6.19 5.23
N TYR A 56 -6.68 -5.04 5.90
CA TYR A 56 -6.54 -3.73 5.26
C TYR A 56 -5.23 -3.08 5.67
N TYR A 57 -4.53 -2.52 4.69
CA TYR A 57 -3.30 -1.80 4.94
C TYR A 57 -3.27 -0.49 4.14
N ILE A 58 -2.52 0.47 4.65
CA ILE A 58 -2.30 1.76 4.02
C ILE A 58 -0.81 2.09 3.96
N LYS A 59 -0.37 2.63 2.84
CA LYS A 59 0.95 3.24 2.69
C LYS A 59 0.78 4.68 2.25
N ARG A 60 1.49 5.61 2.89
CA ARG A 60 1.59 7.00 2.44
C ARG A 60 2.66 7.08 1.35
N LEU A 61 2.37 7.81 0.28
CA LEU A 61 3.28 8.05 -0.82
C LEU A 61 3.99 9.38 -0.52
N GLN A 62 5.23 9.30 -0.04
CA GLN A 62 6.09 10.46 0.10
C GLN A 62 7.04 10.52 -1.10
N PRO A 63 7.12 11.64 -1.84
CA PRO A 63 8.06 11.80 -2.94
C PRO A 63 9.52 11.53 -2.54
N ALA A 64 9.89 11.82 -1.28
CA ALA A 64 11.24 11.66 -0.75
C ALA A 64 11.61 10.21 -0.35
N GLU A 65 10.63 9.33 -0.08
CA GLU A 65 10.91 8.00 0.50
C GLU A 65 11.14 6.91 -0.56
N ILE A 66 10.66 7.11 -1.80
CA ILE A 66 10.74 6.10 -2.87
C ILE A 66 12.14 6.02 -3.49
N GLY A 67 12.91 7.11 -3.46
CA GLY A 67 14.30 7.13 -3.96
C GLY A 67 15.25 6.20 -3.19
N HIS A 68 15.04 6.03 -1.89
CA HIS A 68 15.89 5.18 -1.03
C HIS A 68 15.54 3.69 -1.08
N MET A 69 14.31 3.30 -1.43
CA MET A 69 13.93 1.88 -1.49
C MET A 69 14.42 1.14 -2.74
N ALA A 70 14.69 1.85 -3.84
CA ALA A 70 15.30 1.24 -5.03
C ALA A 70 16.76 0.86 -4.80
N ALA A 71 17.49 1.60 -3.95
CA ALA A 71 18.91 1.35 -3.67
C ALA A 71 19.15 0.14 -2.75
N ASN A 72 18.26 -0.09 -1.76
CA ASN A 72 18.48 -1.10 -0.74
C ASN A 72 18.12 -2.54 -1.15
N ASN A 73 17.55 -2.77 -2.34
CA ASN A 73 17.12 -4.10 -2.77
C ASN A 73 18.00 -4.75 -3.85
N PHE A 74 19.10 -4.10 -4.25
CA PHE A 74 20.13 -4.66 -5.14
C PHE A 74 21.46 -4.99 -4.44
N ALA A 75 21.63 -4.62 -3.17
CA ALA A 75 22.87 -4.83 -2.40
C ALA A 75 22.88 -6.13 -1.56
N LEU A 76 22.15 -7.16 -1.99
CA LEU A 76 22.28 -8.52 -1.45
C LEU A 76 22.48 -9.48 -2.62
N LYS A 77 23.73 -9.60 -3.07
CA LYS A 77 24.26 -10.77 -3.77
C LYS A 77 25.73 -10.91 -3.43
#